data_AF-A0A8T4EQQ1-F1
#
_entry.id   AF-A0A8T4EQQ1-F1
#
_cell.length_a   1.000
_cell.length_b   1.000
_cell.length_c   1.000
_cell.angle_alpha   90.00
_cell.angle_beta   90.00
_cell.angle_gamma   90.00
#
_symmetry.space_group_name_H-M   'P 1'
#
loop_
_entity.id
_entity.type
_entity.pdbx_description
1 polymer ?
#
loop_
_entity_poly.entity_id
_entity_poly.type
_entity_poly.pdbx_seq_one_letter_code
_entity_poly.pdbx_strand_id
1 'polypeptide(L)'
;MSTPNPVIPPAERQTSVAAQELLNSGNAGVIVERTAQLKNGFHAEGRKFARMMAEFVTAKQIGVATAFLYEETFGTKDKLHWLIHLSSLDAYEAMVAMGTSDEDYRDNAAQRWDEMFVDGSMQETVLMPQFWGMYGTKVDGERERATAQYQQEGPISGLPGAREQVPLPADQILHSGNCGLLLHRTAQLDYDFRSEGRTFAREAAESINERLPGEATVFVYEEAFGAADRIHWFIQLRSLSTYYKVLSLHVKDEKVRELYFQERIAPERGGGTWARMFVPASMNDVALTPHHWGMYAT
;
A
#
# COMPACT_ATOMS: atom_id res chain seq x y z
N MET A 1 -21.27 7.93 19.45
CA MET A 1 -21.23 6.46 19.62
C MET A 1 -19.79 6.03 19.37
N SER A 2 -19.13 5.36 20.31
CA SER A 2 -17.76 4.90 20.11
C SER A 2 -17.74 3.83 19.02
N THR A 3 -16.97 4.07 17.96
CA THR A 3 -16.70 3.08 16.91
C THR A 3 -16.11 1.82 17.58
N PRO A 4 -16.66 0.63 17.34
CA PRO A 4 -16.11 -0.59 17.91
C PRO A 4 -14.67 -0.77 17.44
N ASN A 5 -13.77 -1.12 18.36
CA ASN A 5 -12.38 -1.46 18.05
C ASN A 5 -12.35 -2.60 17.02
N PRO A 6 -11.43 -2.57 16.05
CA PRO A 6 -11.25 -3.69 15.13
C PRO A 6 -10.93 -4.97 15.93
N VAL A 7 -11.47 -6.10 15.47
CA VAL A 7 -11.24 -7.42 16.11
C VAL A 7 -9.76 -7.79 16.09
N ILE A 8 -9.04 -7.31 15.08
CA ILE A 8 -7.60 -7.46 14.93
C ILE A 8 -6.95 -6.15 15.37
N PRO A 9 -5.99 -6.18 16.32
CA PRO A 9 -5.24 -4.99 16.71
C PRO A 9 -4.62 -4.30 15.49
N PRO A 10 -4.79 -2.98 15.35
CA PRO A 10 -4.23 -2.23 14.23
C PRO A 10 -2.70 -2.16 14.32
N ALA A 11 -2.04 -1.93 13.19
CA ALA A 11 -0.58 -1.95 13.08
C ALA A 11 0.12 -0.86 13.91
N GLU A 12 -0.53 0.27 14.16
CA GLU A 12 -0.03 1.34 15.03
C GLU A 12 0.24 0.87 16.48
N ARG A 13 -0.33 -0.27 16.90
CA ARG A 13 -0.05 -0.87 18.22
C ARG A 13 1.20 -1.75 18.26
N GLN A 14 1.90 -1.90 17.14
CA GLN A 14 3.20 -2.61 17.10
C GLN A 14 4.32 -1.79 17.72
N THR A 15 4.08 -0.50 17.95
CA THR A 15 5.06 0.47 18.43
C THR A 15 4.58 1.23 19.65
N SER A 16 5.55 1.77 20.40
CA SER A 16 5.32 2.72 21.48
C SER A 16 5.23 4.18 21.00
N VAL A 17 5.60 4.48 19.75
CA VAL A 17 5.53 5.82 19.15
C VAL A 17 4.07 6.26 19.00
N ALA A 18 3.80 7.54 19.25
CA ALA A 18 2.43 8.05 19.22
C ALA A 18 1.89 8.10 17.78
N ALA A 19 0.61 7.76 17.60
CA ALA A 19 -0.01 7.60 16.28
C ALA A 19 0.14 8.81 15.35
N GLN A 20 0.11 10.03 15.89
CA GLN A 20 0.29 11.27 15.12
C GLN A 20 1.72 11.49 14.58
N GLU A 21 2.70 10.76 15.11
CA GLU A 21 4.11 10.81 14.68
C GLU A 21 4.43 9.72 13.65
N LEU A 22 3.48 8.81 13.40
CA LEU A 22 3.65 7.68 12.48
C LEU A 22 3.37 8.08 11.03
N LEU A 23 4.25 7.60 10.14
CA LEU A 23 3.96 7.52 8.72
C LEU A 23 3.10 6.27 8.43
N ASN A 24 2.20 6.39 7.47
CA ASN A 24 1.25 5.37 7.06
C ASN A 24 0.90 5.55 5.58
N SER A 25 0.07 4.66 5.04
CA SER A 25 -0.26 4.66 3.62
C SER A 25 -0.88 5.99 3.14
N GLY A 26 -1.58 6.72 4.02
CA GLY A 26 -2.18 8.00 3.66
C GLY A 26 -1.20 9.18 3.63
N ASN A 27 -0.21 9.24 4.53
CA ASN A 27 0.66 10.43 4.66
C ASN A 27 2.10 10.23 4.16
N ALA A 28 2.50 9.00 3.84
CA ALA A 28 3.82 8.71 3.29
C ALA A 28 3.95 9.17 1.83
N GLY A 29 5.10 9.73 1.49
CA GLY A 29 5.45 10.07 0.11
C GLY A 29 5.94 8.87 -0.70
N VAL A 30 6.46 7.84 -0.02
CA VAL A 30 6.92 6.57 -0.61
C VAL A 30 6.63 5.43 0.37
N ILE A 31 6.28 4.26 -0.15
CA ILE A 31 6.21 3.02 0.63
C ILE A 31 7.16 2.01 0.02
N VAL A 32 8.08 1.46 0.81
CA VAL A 32 8.83 0.26 0.45
C VAL A 32 8.11 -0.93 1.05
N GLU A 33 7.54 -1.77 0.20
CA GLU A 33 7.03 -3.07 0.60
C GLU A 33 8.16 -4.08 0.51
N ARG A 34 8.66 -4.52 1.66
CA ARG A 34 9.61 -5.63 1.75
C ARG A 34 8.84 -6.90 2.08
N THR A 35 9.05 -7.97 1.34
CA THR A 35 8.42 -9.27 1.60
C THR A 35 9.44 -10.37 1.79
N ALA A 36 9.16 -11.34 2.65
CA ALA A 36 10.05 -12.49 2.89
C ALA A 36 9.30 -13.72 3.35
N GLN A 37 9.71 -14.90 2.92
CA GLN A 37 9.13 -16.17 3.34
C GLN A 37 9.95 -16.77 4.48
N LEU A 38 9.34 -17.08 5.62
CA LEU A 38 10.03 -17.82 6.67
C LEU A 38 10.26 -19.28 6.28
N LYS A 39 11.42 -19.81 6.67
CA LYS A 39 11.73 -21.24 6.63
C LYS A 39 10.89 -21.96 7.70
N ASN A 40 10.48 -23.20 7.39
CA ASN A 40 9.79 -24.06 8.34
C ASN A 40 10.67 -24.27 9.60
N GLY A 41 10.06 -24.17 10.78
CA GLY A 41 10.75 -24.26 12.07
C GLY A 41 11.19 -22.92 12.66
N PHE A 42 11.28 -21.85 11.86
CA PHE A 42 11.63 -20.49 12.32
C PHE A 42 10.42 -19.58 12.51
N HIS A 43 9.21 -20.14 12.49
CA HIS A 43 7.93 -19.43 12.57
C HIS A 43 7.84 -18.40 13.71
N ALA A 44 8.20 -18.79 14.93
CA ALA A 44 8.08 -17.92 16.10
C ALA A 44 9.24 -16.95 16.20
N GLU A 45 10.47 -17.45 15.99
CA GLU A 45 11.70 -16.67 16.05
C GLU A 45 11.73 -15.58 14.97
N GLY A 46 11.43 -15.94 13.73
CA GLY A 46 11.40 -15.02 12.60
C GLY A 46 10.32 -13.95 12.72
N ARG A 47 9.12 -14.27 13.22
CA ARG A 47 8.09 -13.27 13.53
C ARG A 47 8.54 -12.31 14.62
N LYS A 48 9.17 -12.82 15.69
CA LYS A 48 9.71 -11.99 16.77
C LYS A 48 10.81 -11.06 16.27
N PHE A 49 11.74 -11.58 15.47
CA PHE A 49 12.79 -10.80 14.82
C PHE A 49 12.21 -9.71 13.93
N ALA A 50 11.27 -10.07 13.05
CA ALA A 50 10.60 -9.13 12.14
C ALA A 50 9.94 -7.95 12.85
N ARG A 51 9.28 -8.24 13.98
CA ARG A 51 8.62 -7.25 14.85
C ARG A 51 9.60 -6.34 15.56
N MET A 52 10.65 -6.93 16.11
CA MET A 52 11.72 -6.17 16.77
C MET A 52 12.37 -5.20 15.79
N MET A 53 12.66 -5.63 14.57
CA MET A 53 13.22 -4.75 13.54
C MET A 53 12.25 -3.65 13.11
N ALA A 54 10.95 -3.96 12.94
CA ALA A 54 9.94 -2.96 12.59
C ALA A 54 9.79 -1.89 13.69
N GLU A 55 9.75 -2.32 14.96
CA GLU A 55 9.69 -1.39 16.10
C GLU A 55 10.97 -0.57 16.22
N PHE A 56 12.15 -1.19 16.04
CA PHE A 56 13.43 -0.50 16.10
C PHE A 56 13.49 0.64 15.06
N VAL A 57 13.15 0.35 13.81
CA VAL A 57 13.13 1.35 12.74
C VAL A 57 12.15 2.47 13.10
N THR A 58 10.92 2.12 13.50
CA THR A 58 9.88 3.12 13.82
C THR A 58 10.27 4.02 14.98
N ALA A 59 10.84 3.46 16.05
CA ALA A 59 11.23 4.19 17.24
C ALA A 59 12.48 5.09 17.03
N LYS A 60 13.40 4.68 16.16
CA LYS A 60 14.65 5.43 15.88
C LYS A 60 14.49 6.47 14.77
N GLN A 61 13.52 6.30 13.88
CA GLN A 61 13.36 7.11 12.66
C GLN A 61 12.06 7.93 12.65
N ILE A 62 11.66 8.48 13.81
CA ILE A 62 10.44 9.30 13.92
C ILE A 62 10.47 10.45 12.91
N GLY A 63 9.40 10.59 12.13
CA GLY A 63 9.28 11.59 11.05
C GLY A 63 10.05 11.25 9.75
N VAL A 64 10.89 10.22 9.75
CA VAL A 64 11.67 9.76 8.59
C VAL A 64 11.08 8.46 8.04
N ALA A 65 10.88 7.46 8.89
CA ALA A 65 10.38 6.14 8.53
C ALA A 65 9.43 5.55 9.58
N THR A 66 8.43 4.81 9.13
CA THR A 66 7.59 3.95 9.99
C THR A 66 7.41 2.60 9.34
N ALA A 67 7.78 1.53 10.04
CA ALA A 67 7.68 0.17 9.55
C ALA A 67 6.55 -0.58 10.27
N PHE A 68 5.57 -1.05 9.50
CA PHE A 68 4.52 -1.94 10.00
C PHE A 68 4.70 -3.34 9.44
N LEU A 69 4.57 -4.35 10.30
CA LEU A 69 4.62 -5.75 9.92
C LEU A 69 3.21 -6.32 9.69
N TYR A 70 3.03 -6.96 8.55
CA TYR A 70 1.86 -7.73 8.19
C TYR A 70 2.24 -9.16 7.84
N GLU A 71 1.25 -10.05 7.91
CA GLU A 71 1.34 -11.42 7.40
C GLU A 71 0.16 -11.68 6.46
N GLU A 72 0.38 -12.52 5.44
CA GLU A 72 -0.71 -13.01 4.61
C GLU A 72 -1.72 -13.78 5.46
N THR A 73 -2.92 -13.23 5.54
CA THR A 73 -4.07 -13.82 6.26
C THR A 73 -4.59 -15.03 5.49
N PHE A 74 -4.65 -14.86 4.17
CA PHE A 74 -5.02 -15.88 3.20
C PHE A 74 -4.04 -15.78 2.04
N GLY A 75 -3.39 -16.89 1.70
CA GLY A 75 -2.33 -16.95 0.71
C GLY A 75 -1.18 -17.83 1.20
N THR A 76 0.04 -17.34 1.11
CA THR A 76 1.26 -18.04 1.50
C THR A 76 1.50 -17.90 3.00
N LYS A 77 1.39 -19.02 3.71
CA LYS A 77 1.62 -19.04 5.16
C LYS A 77 3.04 -18.63 5.51
N ASP A 78 3.20 -17.86 6.58
CA ASP A 78 4.50 -17.37 7.07
C ASP A 78 5.24 -16.46 6.08
N LYS A 79 4.52 -15.86 5.12
CA LYS A 79 5.00 -14.78 4.27
C LYS A 79 4.76 -13.44 4.98
N LEU A 80 5.85 -12.78 5.31
CA LEU A 80 5.87 -11.51 6.02
C LEU A 80 5.96 -10.35 5.04
N HIS A 81 5.28 -9.25 5.35
CA HIS A 81 5.30 -7.99 4.61
C HIS A 81 5.63 -6.86 5.58
N TRP A 82 6.76 -6.19 5.38
CA TRP A 82 7.06 -4.92 6.02
C TRP A 82 6.64 -3.80 5.08
N LEU A 83 5.66 -3.01 5.51
CA LEU A 83 5.33 -1.75 4.86
C LEU A 83 6.13 -0.65 5.54
N ILE A 84 7.23 -0.24 4.88
CA ILE A 84 8.13 0.80 5.35
C ILE A 84 7.70 2.11 4.69
N HIS A 85 7.04 2.95 5.47
CA HIS A 85 6.51 4.24 5.06
C HIS A 85 7.57 5.31 5.23
N LEU A 86 7.84 6.07 4.17
CA LEU A 86 8.90 7.08 4.11
C LEU A 86 8.32 8.42 3.70
N SER A 87 8.86 9.51 4.22
CA SER A 87 8.44 10.86 3.80
C SER A 87 8.85 11.16 2.36
N SER A 88 9.96 10.58 1.88
CA SER A 88 10.52 10.79 0.54
C SER A 88 11.53 9.69 0.17
N LEU A 89 12.09 9.73 -1.05
CA LEU A 89 13.23 8.88 -1.42
C LEU A 89 14.50 9.27 -0.66
N ASP A 90 14.73 10.55 -0.37
CA ASP A 90 15.86 11.00 0.46
C ASP A 90 15.80 10.41 1.88
N ALA A 91 14.59 10.22 2.42
CA ALA A 91 14.39 9.53 3.70
C ALA A 91 14.82 8.05 3.63
N TYR A 92 14.71 7.40 2.47
CA TYR A 92 15.26 6.06 2.26
C TYR A 92 16.79 6.06 2.39
N GLU A 93 17.46 7.05 1.80
CA GLU A 93 18.93 7.17 1.90
C GLU A 93 19.38 7.33 3.36
N ALA A 94 18.67 8.15 4.13
CA ALA A 94 18.92 8.30 5.57
C ALA A 94 18.74 6.97 6.33
N MET A 95 17.71 6.19 5.99
CA MET A 95 17.49 4.86 6.58
C MET A 95 18.59 3.86 6.19
N VAL A 96 19.08 3.89 4.94
CA VAL A 96 20.21 3.05 4.51
C VAL A 96 21.50 3.42 5.25
N ALA A 97 21.75 4.72 5.46
CA ALA A 97 22.90 5.21 6.22
C ALA A 97 22.89 4.73 7.68
N MET A 98 21.72 4.58 8.30
CA MET A 98 21.56 3.97 9.63
C MET A 98 22.13 2.55 9.66
N GLY A 99 21.90 1.75 8.60
CA GLY A 99 22.41 0.38 8.52
C GLY A 99 23.94 0.26 8.58
N THR A 100 24.66 1.34 8.28
CA THR A 100 26.12 1.40 8.37
C THR A 100 26.60 2.03 9.68
N SER A 101 25.91 3.07 10.15
CA SER A 101 26.38 3.94 11.22
C SER A 101 25.83 3.61 12.61
N ASP A 102 24.69 2.92 12.71
CA ASP A 102 24.05 2.57 13.97
C ASP A 102 24.51 1.17 14.43
N GLU A 103 25.25 1.12 15.54
CA GLU A 103 25.77 -0.14 16.09
C GLU A 103 24.65 -1.04 16.61
N ASP A 104 23.65 -0.48 17.30
CA ASP A 104 22.51 -1.25 17.82
C ASP A 104 21.74 -1.90 16.67
N TYR A 105 21.52 -1.17 15.58
CA TYR A 105 20.87 -1.71 14.39
C TYR A 105 21.67 -2.88 13.82
N ARG A 106 23.01 -2.72 13.68
CA ARG A 106 23.87 -3.78 13.14
C ARG A 106 23.90 -4.99 14.06
N ASP A 107 23.95 -4.82 15.36
CA ASP A 107 23.97 -5.92 16.33
C ASP A 107 22.63 -6.69 16.33
N ASN A 108 21.51 -5.98 16.20
CA ASN A 108 20.20 -6.61 16.06
C ASN A 108 20.01 -7.26 14.69
N ALA A 109 20.46 -6.62 13.61
CA ALA A 109 20.36 -7.13 12.24
C ALA A 109 21.36 -8.25 11.94
N ALA A 110 22.47 -8.36 12.69
CA ALA A 110 23.45 -9.44 12.57
C ALA A 110 23.00 -10.75 13.23
N GLN A 111 21.86 -10.76 13.92
CA GLN A 111 21.20 -12.00 14.31
C GLN A 111 20.88 -12.80 13.04
N ARG A 112 20.95 -14.15 13.12
CA ARG A 112 20.91 -15.18 12.06
C ARG A 112 19.69 -15.13 11.11
N TRP A 113 19.34 -13.96 10.57
CA TRP A 113 18.15 -13.70 9.78
C TRP A 113 18.20 -14.48 8.47
N ASP A 114 19.39 -14.61 7.89
CA ASP A 114 19.69 -15.40 6.69
C ASP A 114 19.30 -16.88 6.88
N GLU A 115 19.36 -17.39 8.11
CA GLU A 115 18.90 -18.73 8.44
C GLU A 115 17.38 -18.82 8.63
N MET A 116 16.71 -17.72 8.99
CA MET A 116 15.27 -17.70 9.27
C MET A 116 14.42 -17.62 8.00
N PHE A 117 14.92 -16.98 6.93
CA PHE A 117 14.19 -16.75 5.69
C PHE A 117 14.63 -17.69 4.56
N VAL A 118 13.71 -18.03 3.68
CA VAL A 118 14.01 -18.80 2.46
C VAL A 118 14.93 -17.96 1.57
N ASP A 119 16.02 -18.58 1.12
CA ASP A 119 17.02 -17.92 0.28
C ASP A 119 16.37 -17.33 -0.98
N GLY A 120 16.68 -16.06 -1.29
CA GLY A 120 16.10 -15.33 -2.43
C GLY A 120 14.63 -14.93 -2.27
N SER A 121 13.97 -15.23 -1.15
CA SER A 121 12.56 -14.83 -0.93
C SER A 121 12.38 -13.38 -0.49
N MET A 122 13.47 -12.71 -0.11
CA MET A 122 13.48 -11.30 0.28
C MET A 122 13.38 -10.43 -0.97
N GLN A 123 12.29 -9.68 -1.10
CA GLN A 123 12.04 -8.81 -2.24
C GLN A 123 11.54 -7.45 -1.76
N GLU A 124 11.86 -6.40 -2.50
CA GLU A 124 11.39 -5.05 -2.21
C GLU A 124 10.74 -4.43 -3.44
N THR A 125 9.59 -3.81 -3.22
CA THR A 125 8.88 -3.01 -4.21
C THR A 125 8.71 -1.59 -3.67
N VAL A 126 9.06 -0.60 -4.48
CA VAL A 126 8.92 0.82 -4.13
C VAL A 126 7.63 1.34 -4.74
N LEU A 127 6.71 1.82 -3.90
CA LEU A 127 5.39 2.30 -4.27
C LEU A 127 5.31 3.81 -4.10
N MET A 128 4.88 4.50 -5.15
CA MET A 128 4.64 5.95 -5.13
C MET A 128 3.13 6.24 -5.19
N PRO A 129 2.61 7.14 -4.34
CA PRO A 129 1.22 7.57 -4.41
C PRO A 129 0.89 8.10 -5.79
N GLN A 130 -0.19 7.57 -6.35
CA GLN A 130 -0.72 8.03 -7.62
C GLN A 130 -1.36 9.42 -7.43
N PHE A 131 -1.05 10.38 -8.31
CA PHE A 131 -1.78 11.65 -8.40
C PHE A 131 -2.02 12.07 -9.85
N TRP A 132 -2.97 13.00 -10.07
CA TRP A 132 -3.29 13.52 -11.40
C TRP A 132 -2.08 14.26 -11.99
N GLY A 133 -1.75 14.02 -13.26
CA GLY A 133 -0.65 14.71 -13.93
C GLY A 133 0.74 14.21 -13.57
N MET A 134 0.84 13.06 -12.89
CA MET A 134 2.11 12.44 -12.50
C MET A 134 3.07 12.26 -13.67
N TYR A 135 2.55 11.91 -14.85
CA TYR A 135 3.36 11.64 -16.05
C TYR A 135 3.21 12.69 -17.15
N GLY A 136 2.48 13.79 -16.89
CA GLY A 136 2.41 15.00 -17.72
C GLY A 136 1.71 14.88 -19.08
N THR A 137 1.75 13.72 -19.74
CA THR A 137 1.18 13.48 -21.07
C THR A 137 0.55 12.10 -21.17
N LYS A 138 -0.67 12.04 -21.72
CA LYS A 138 -1.32 10.81 -22.16
C LYS A 138 -0.52 10.15 -23.29
N VAL A 139 -0.84 8.88 -23.58
CA VAL A 139 -0.22 8.10 -24.68
C VAL A 139 -0.41 8.76 -26.05
N ASP A 140 -1.52 9.49 -26.24
CA ASP A 140 -1.84 10.22 -27.47
C ASP A 140 -1.12 11.59 -27.60
N GLY A 141 -0.30 11.96 -26.62
CA GLY A 141 0.44 13.22 -26.59
C GLY A 141 -0.33 14.41 -26.01
N GLU A 142 -1.60 14.25 -25.64
CA GLU A 142 -2.34 15.29 -24.92
C GLU A 142 -1.84 15.43 -23.48
N ARG A 143 -1.84 16.66 -22.94
CA ARG A 143 -1.46 16.87 -21.54
C ARG A 143 -2.51 16.30 -20.59
N GLU A 144 -2.06 15.57 -19.59
CA GLU A 144 -2.92 15.22 -18.44
C GLU A 144 -3.23 16.48 -17.61
N ARG A 145 -4.24 16.39 -16.73
CA ARG A 145 -4.57 17.44 -15.77
C ARG A 145 -3.31 17.89 -15.04
N ALA A 146 -3.00 19.18 -15.08
CA ALA A 146 -1.81 19.70 -14.43
C ALA A 146 -1.87 19.52 -12.91
N THR A 147 -0.74 19.17 -12.31
CA THR A 147 -0.54 19.11 -10.85
C THR A 147 0.29 20.28 -10.37
N ALA A 148 -0.06 20.82 -9.21
CA ALA A 148 0.72 21.85 -8.54
C ALA A 148 2.13 21.36 -8.16
N GLN A 149 2.31 20.04 -7.99
CA GLN A 149 3.57 19.43 -7.54
C GLN A 149 4.75 19.72 -8.50
N TYR A 150 4.51 19.63 -9.81
CA TYR A 150 5.54 19.86 -10.83
C TYR A 150 5.55 21.30 -11.36
N GLN A 151 4.74 22.20 -10.79
CA GLN A 151 4.70 23.61 -11.19
C GLN A 151 5.62 24.49 -10.33
N GLN A 152 6.14 23.96 -9.22
CA GLN A 152 7.06 24.70 -8.34
C GLN A 152 8.46 24.74 -8.96
N GLU A 153 9.10 25.90 -8.96
CA GLU A 153 10.50 26.05 -9.37
C GLU A 153 11.42 25.49 -8.28
N GLY A 154 12.22 24.47 -8.61
CA GLY A 154 13.17 23.85 -7.69
C GLY A 154 13.21 22.32 -7.79
N PRO A 155 14.13 21.65 -7.06
CA PRO A 155 14.13 20.20 -6.96
C PRO A 155 12.88 19.71 -6.21
N ILE A 156 12.34 18.58 -6.64
CA ILE A 156 11.20 17.94 -5.99
C ILE A 156 11.68 17.30 -4.70
N SER A 157 11.23 17.81 -3.56
CA SER A 157 11.63 17.32 -2.23
C SER A 157 10.79 16.15 -1.72
N GLY A 158 9.72 15.77 -2.43
CA GLY A 158 8.83 14.68 -2.06
C GLY A 158 7.59 14.62 -2.96
N LEU A 159 6.79 13.56 -2.80
CA LEU A 159 5.49 13.42 -3.43
C LEU A 159 4.38 13.66 -2.41
N PRO A 160 3.20 14.17 -2.80
CA PRO A 160 2.06 14.23 -1.91
C PRO A 160 1.68 12.81 -1.45
N GLY A 161 1.30 12.67 -0.18
CA GLY A 161 0.78 11.42 0.34
C GLY A 161 -0.57 11.05 -0.29
N ALA A 162 -0.92 9.77 -0.25
CA ALA A 162 -2.16 9.27 -0.85
C ALA A 162 -3.45 9.83 -0.19
N ARG A 163 -3.34 10.50 0.95
CA ARG A 163 -4.43 11.21 1.65
C ARG A 163 -5.18 12.18 0.75
N GLU A 164 -4.48 12.81 -0.21
CA GLU A 164 -5.08 13.74 -1.16
C GLU A 164 -6.02 13.08 -2.17
N GLN A 165 -5.94 11.75 -2.33
CA GLN A 165 -6.83 10.97 -3.20
C GLN A 165 -8.24 10.82 -2.60
N VAL A 166 -8.44 11.17 -1.32
CA VAL A 166 -9.66 10.85 -0.57
C VAL A 166 -10.28 12.11 0.04
N PRO A 167 -11.47 12.55 -0.40
CA PRO A 167 -12.12 13.77 0.11
C PRO A 167 -12.90 13.54 1.42
N LEU A 168 -12.54 12.51 2.21
CA LEU A 168 -13.22 12.20 3.48
C LEU A 168 -12.58 12.95 4.66
N PRO A 169 -13.32 13.18 5.76
CA PRO A 169 -12.76 13.57 7.05
C PRO A 169 -11.73 12.57 7.59
N ALA A 170 -10.74 13.04 8.36
CA ALA A 170 -9.64 12.21 8.85
C ALA A 170 -10.10 11.03 9.73
N ASP A 171 -11.17 11.20 10.52
CA ASP A 171 -11.75 10.17 11.38
C ASP A 171 -12.52 9.07 10.60
N GLN A 172 -12.74 9.28 9.30
CA GLN A 172 -13.39 8.33 8.39
C GLN A 172 -12.41 7.66 7.44
N ILE A 173 -11.12 7.99 7.53
CA ILE A 173 -10.08 7.44 6.67
C ILE A 173 -9.36 6.30 7.39
N LEU A 174 -9.32 5.15 6.71
CA LEU A 174 -8.47 4.05 7.10
C LEU A 174 -7.14 4.14 6.35
N HIS A 175 -6.06 3.73 7.01
CA HIS A 175 -4.71 3.63 6.47
C HIS A 175 -4.03 2.39 7.07
N SER A 176 -2.85 2.03 6.56
CA SER A 176 -2.08 0.89 7.07
C SER A 176 -2.01 0.86 8.61
N GLY A 177 -1.62 1.97 9.23
CA GLY A 177 -1.56 2.08 10.69
C GLY A 177 -2.83 1.71 11.47
N ASN A 178 -4.04 2.03 10.97
CA ASN A 178 -5.28 1.95 11.77
C ASN A 178 -6.32 0.91 11.25
N CYS A 179 -6.05 0.24 10.13
CA CYS A 179 -6.96 -0.72 9.54
C CYS A 179 -6.90 -2.09 10.22
N GLY A 180 -7.99 -2.86 10.16
CA GLY A 180 -8.04 -4.23 10.67
C GLY A 180 -7.57 -5.27 9.65
N LEU A 181 -7.68 -4.95 8.36
CA LEU A 181 -7.19 -5.75 7.25
C LEU A 181 -6.74 -4.81 6.13
N LEU A 182 -5.63 -5.12 5.48
CA LEU A 182 -5.22 -4.49 4.24
C LEU A 182 -5.40 -5.51 3.11
N LEU A 183 -6.31 -5.25 2.18
CA LEU A 183 -6.38 -5.99 0.93
C LEU A 183 -5.48 -5.29 -0.08
N HIS A 184 -4.40 -5.95 -0.46
CA HIS A 184 -3.47 -5.47 -1.48
C HIS A 184 -3.84 -6.08 -2.82
N ARG A 185 -4.44 -5.26 -3.67
CA ARG A 185 -4.72 -5.62 -5.06
C ARG A 185 -3.62 -5.09 -5.97
N THR A 186 -3.11 -5.93 -6.84
CA THR A 186 -2.17 -5.53 -7.90
C THR A 186 -2.76 -5.87 -9.26
N ALA A 187 -2.45 -5.07 -10.28
CA ALA A 187 -2.75 -5.41 -11.67
C ALA A 187 -1.76 -4.71 -12.61
N GLN A 188 -1.41 -5.39 -13.70
CA GLN A 188 -0.56 -4.83 -14.75
C GLN A 188 -1.44 -4.18 -15.82
N LEU A 189 -1.22 -2.89 -16.10
CA LEU A 189 -1.85 -2.26 -17.24
C LEU A 189 -1.24 -2.75 -18.54
N ASP A 190 -2.11 -2.87 -19.55
CA ASP A 190 -1.67 -2.91 -20.94
C ASP A 190 -1.13 -1.52 -21.30
N TYR A 191 0.09 -1.49 -21.84
CA TYR A 191 0.80 -0.26 -22.16
C TYR A 191 -0.02 0.66 -23.07
N ASP A 192 -0.74 0.08 -24.03
CA ASP A 192 -1.53 0.86 -24.99
C ASP A 192 -2.64 1.64 -24.28
N PHE A 193 -3.19 1.12 -23.18
CA PHE A 193 -4.33 1.69 -22.45
C PHE A 193 -3.94 2.27 -21.09
N ARG A 194 -2.65 2.53 -20.85
CA ARG A 194 -2.18 2.93 -19.51
C ARG A 194 -2.80 4.23 -18.98
N SER A 195 -3.19 5.17 -19.86
CA SER A 195 -3.77 6.46 -19.43
C SER A 195 -5.21 6.28 -18.94
N GLU A 196 -6.00 5.51 -19.71
CA GLU A 196 -7.37 5.13 -19.37
C GLU A 196 -7.40 4.21 -18.15
N GLY A 197 -6.45 3.29 -18.06
CA GLY A 197 -6.30 2.36 -16.96
C GLY A 197 -5.99 3.04 -15.63
N ARG A 198 -5.06 4.00 -15.60
CA ARG A 198 -4.80 4.87 -14.43
C ARG A 198 -6.04 5.66 -14.00
N THR A 199 -6.78 6.17 -14.98
CA THR A 199 -8.03 6.92 -14.73
C THR A 199 -9.08 6.02 -14.10
N PHE A 200 -9.31 4.84 -14.67
CA PHE A 200 -10.21 3.85 -14.10
C PHE A 200 -9.77 3.42 -12.69
N ALA A 201 -8.48 3.21 -12.45
CA ALA A 201 -7.96 2.81 -11.15
C ALA A 201 -8.31 3.81 -10.03
N ARG A 202 -8.17 5.11 -10.30
CA ARG A 202 -8.57 6.19 -9.38
C ARG A 202 -10.07 6.22 -9.18
N GLU A 203 -10.85 6.24 -10.26
CA GLU A 203 -12.31 6.32 -10.15
C GLU A 203 -12.90 5.11 -9.40
N ALA A 204 -12.32 3.92 -9.58
CA ALA A 204 -12.70 2.73 -8.82
C ALA A 204 -12.41 2.91 -7.32
N ALA A 205 -11.24 3.46 -6.97
CA ALA A 205 -10.89 3.76 -5.58
C ALA A 205 -11.81 4.83 -4.97
N GLU A 206 -12.03 5.95 -5.67
CA GLU A 206 -12.94 7.02 -5.29
C GLU A 206 -14.36 6.48 -5.05
N SER A 207 -14.86 5.60 -5.94
CA SER A 207 -16.20 5.04 -5.80
C SER A 207 -16.39 4.26 -4.50
N ILE A 208 -15.38 3.51 -4.06
CA ILE A 208 -15.39 2.76 -2.79
C ILE A 208 -15.31 3.73 -1.61
N ASN A 209 -14.38 4.70 -1.68
CA ASN A 209 -14.16 5.69 -0.63
C ASN A 209 -15.45 6.49 -0.32
N GLU A 210 -16.17 6.94 -1.34
CA GLU A 210 -17.42 7.68 -1.18
C GLU A 210 -18.54 6.87 -0.51
N ARG A 211 -18.54 5.55 -0.70
CA ARG A 211 -19.69 4.68 -0.32
C ARG A 211 -19.48 3.96 0.99
N LEU A 212 -18.24 3.81 1.43
CA LEU A 212 -17.89 3.09 2.65
C LEU A 212 -17.05 3.95 3.62
N PRO A 213 -17.47 5.20 3.93
CA PRO A 213 -16.72 6.06 4.84
C PRO A 213 -16.57 5.41 6.23
N GLY A 214 -15.35 5.45 6.76
CA GLY A 214 -14.99 4.83 8.04
C GLY A 214 -14.96 3.29 8.03
N GLU A 215 -15.39 2.65 6.94
CA GLU A 215 -15.46 1.19 6.79
C GLU A 215 -14.37 0.67 5.86
N ALA A 216 -14.19 1.33 4.72
CA ALA A 216 -13.13 1.04 3.78
C ALA A 216 -12.49 2.34 3.27
N THR A 217 -11.18 2.30 3.01
CA THR A 217 -10.48 3.32 2.26
C THR A 217 -9.61 2.65 1.20
N VAL A 218 -9.43 3.30 0.07
CA VAL A 218 -8.61 2.82 -1.05
C VAL A 218 -7.65 3.90 -1.44
N PHE A 219 -6.36 3.56 -1.42
CA PHE A 219 -5.28 4.36 -1.95
C PHE A 219 -4.66 3.64 -3.15
N VAL A 220 -4.31 4.40 -4.18
CA VAL A 220 -3.71 3.92 -5.43
C VAL A 220 -2.23 4.31 -5.48
N TYR A 221 -1.39 3.36 -5.85
CA TYR A 221 0.05 3.53 -6.03
C TYR A 221 0.52 2.90 -7.34
N GLU A 222 1.69 3.33 -7.80
CA GLU A 222 2.43 2.72 -8.91
C GLU A 222 3.85 2.35 -8.46
N GLU A 223 4.44 1.33 -9.08
CA GLU A 223 5.85 0.99 -8.83
C GLU A 223 6.78 2.09 -9.35
N ALA A 224 7.70 2.57 -8.51
CA ALA A 224 8.76 3.50 -8.93
C ALA A 224 9.83 2.81 -9.78
N PHE A 225 10.17 1.58 -9.39
CA PHE A 225 11.18 0.74 -10.02
C PHE A 225 10.60 -0.68 -10.14
N GLY A 226 10.82 -1.33 -11.28
CA GLY A 226 10.26 -2.64 -11.56
C GLY A 226 9.36 -2.64 -12.78
N ALA A 227 8.17 -3.22 -12.65
CA ALA A 227 7.21 -3.32 -13.74
C ALA A 227 6.50 -1.99 -13.95
N ALA A 228 6.85 -1.31 -15.05
CA ALA A 228 6.15 -0.09 -15.45
C ALA A 228 4.63 -0.34 -15.59
N ASP A 229 3.83 0.66 -15.25
CA ASP A 229 2.37 0.63 -15.35
C ASP A 229 1.69 -0.46 -14.48
N ARG A 230 2.36 -0.99 -13.45
CA ARG A 230 1.73 -1.82 -12.43
C ARG A 230 1.02 -0.96 -11.39
N ILE A 231 -0.28 -1.17 -11.24
CA ILE A 231 -1.13 -0.47 -10.28
C ILE A 231 -1.29 -1.30 -9.01
N HIS A 232 -1.18 -0.64 -7.87
CA HIS A 232 -1.40 -1.20 -6.54
C HIS A 232 -2.57 -0.45 -5.91
N TRP A 233 -3.64 -1.16 -5.55
CA TRP A 233 -4.67 -0.64 -4.65
C TRP A 233 -4.42 -1.21 -3.27
N PHE A 234 -4.13 -0.32 -2.33
CA PHE A 234 -4.23 -0.65 -0.92
C PHE A 234 -5.66 -0.37 -0.51
N ILE A 235 -6.44 -1.42 -0.29
CA ILE A 235 -7.83 -1.38 0.15
C ILE A 235 -7.84 -1.67 1.65
N GLN A 236 -7.84 -0.62 2.46
CA GLN A 236 -7.88 -0.71 3.92
C GLN A 236 -9.30 -1.00 4.37
N LEU A 237 -9.50 -2.09 5.10
CA LEU A 237 -10.79 -2.49 5.64
C LEU A 237 -10.79 -2.42 7.16
N ARG A 238 -11.91 -1.99 7.75
CA ARG A 238 -12.09 -1.99 9.20
C ARG A 238 -12.05 -3.40 9.79
N SER A 239 -12.57 -4.39 9.07
CA SER A 239 -12.58 -5.80 9.45
C SER A 239 -12.62 -6.71 8.21
N LEU A 240 -12.39 -8.01 8.40
CA LEU A 240 -12.57 -9.00 7.33
C LEU A 240 -14.00 -8.98 6.76
N SER A 241 -15.01 -8.81 7.60
CA SER A 241 -16.41 -8.79 7.17
C SER A 241 -16.77 -7.58 6.30
N THR A 242 -16.01 -6.48 6.37
CA THR A 242 -16.18 -5.33 5.48
C THR A 242 -15.92 -5.70 4.01
N TYR A 243 -15.13 -6.75 3.74
CA TYR A 243 -14.90 -7.21 2.37
C TYR A 243 -16.21 -7.57 1.63
N TYR A 244 -17.19 -8.16 2.33
CA TYR A 244 -18.50 -8.42 1.75
C TYR A 244 -19.26 -7.15 1.37
N LYS A 245 -19.04 -6.04 2.09
CA LYS A 245 -19.62 -4.73 1.73
C LYS A 245 -19.02 -4.25 0.41
N VAL A 246 -17.69 -4.28 0.28
CA VAL A 246 -16.96 -3.92 -0.95
C VAL A 246 -17.44 -4.78 -2.13
N LEU A 247 -17.50 -6.10 -1.95
CA LEU A 247 -18.03 -7.00 -2.98
C LEU A 247 -19.48 -6.68 -3.35
N SER A 248 -20.33 -6.29 -2.41
CA SER A 248 -21.73 -6.00 -2.74
C SER A 248 -21.93 -4.68 -3.51
N LEU A 249 -20.94 -3.78 -3.56
CA LEU A 249 -21.08 -2.48 -4.21
C LEU A 249 -21.40 -2.58 -5.70
N HIS A 250 -20.68 -3.43 -6.45
CA HIS A 250 -20.90 -3.56 -7.90
C HIS A 250 -22.28 -4.15 -8.27
N VAL A 251 -22.95 -4.79 -7.30
CA VAL A 251 -24.29 -5.35 -7.48
C VAL A 251 -25.37 -4.36 -7.05
N LYS A 252 -25.16 -3.67 -5.92
CA LYS A 252 -26.20 -2.88 -5.25
C LYS A 252 -26.19 -1.40 -5.62
N ASP A 253 -25.05 -0.87 -6.04
CA ASP A 253 -24.91 0.54 -6.37
C ASP A 253 -24.84 0.72 -7.88
N GLU A 254 -25.86 1.36 -8.45
CA GLU A 254 -25.98 1.54 -9.89
C GLU A 254 -24.84 2.38 -10.47
N LYS A 255 -24.37 3.41 -9.76
CA LYS A 255 -23.25 4.26 -10.22
C LYS A 255 -21.93 3.50 -10.21
N VAL A 256 -21.68 2.66 -9.20
CA VAL A 256 -20.51 1.76 -9.21
C VAL A 256 -20.63 0.79 -10.36
N ARG A 257 -21.82 0.21 -10.57
CA ARG A 257 -22.05 -0.72 -11.69
C ARG A 257 -21.74 -0.04 -13.03
N GLU A 258 -22.30 1.14 -13.28
CA GLU A 258 -22.07 1.93 -14.49
C GLU A 258 -20.58 2.20 -14.74
N LEU A 259 -19.82 2.57 -13.69
CA LEU A 259 -18.37 2.79 -13.77
C LEU A 259 -17.62 1.61 -14.40
N TYR A 260 -18.00 0.37 -14.03
CA TYR A 260 -17.38 -0.87 -14.51
C TYR A 260 -17.92 -1.34 -15.87
N PHE A 261 -19.11 -0.92 -16.29
CA PHE A 261 -19.68 -1.27 -17.61
C PHE A 261 -19.46 -0.20 -18.68
N GLN A 262 -19.00 0.99 -18.29
CA GLN A 262 -18.71 2.07 -19.23
C GLN A 262 -17.67 1.63 -20.28
N GLU A 263 -18.00 1.89 -21.55
CA GLU A 263 -17.03 1.81 -22.64
C GLU A 263 -16.03 2.96 -22.51
N ARG A 264 -14.74 2.61 -22.46
CA ARG A 264 -13.66 3.56 -22.18
C ARG A 264 -12.57 3.56 -23.25
N ILE A 265 -12.53 2.50 -24.04
CA ILE A 265 -11.62 2.40 -25.17
C ILE A 265 -12.40 2.78 -26.42
N ALA A 266 -11.88 3.74 -27.18
CA ALA A 266 -12.51 4.19 -28.40
C ALA A 266 -12.67 3.04 -29.43
N PRO A 267 -13.75 3.01 -30.24
CA PRO A 267 -13.98 1.94 -31.20
C PRO A 267 -12.82 1.70 -32.18
N GLU A 268 -12.15 2.76 -32.62
CA GLU A 268 -10.96 2.72 -33.48
C GLU A 268 -9.75 2.05 -32.83
N ARG A 269 -9.74 1.91 -31.50
CA ARG A 269 -8.73 1.18 -30.71
C ARG A 269 -9.25 -0.19 -30.24
N GLY A 270 -10.30 -0.67 -30.90
CA GLY A 270 -10.92 -1.98 -30.69
C GLY A 270 -12.06 -2.00 -29.67
N GLY A 271 -12.45 -0.86 -29.09
CA GLY A 271 -13.56 -0.76 -28.15
C GLY A 271 -13.34 -1.50 -26.83
N GLY A 272 -14.28 -1.35 -25.88
CA GLY A 272 -14.34 -2.17 -24.68
C GLY A 272 -14.28 -1.41 -23.35
N THR A 273 -14.41 -2.18 -22.28
CA THR A 273 -14.47 -1.70 -20.90
C THR A 273 -13.09 -1.77 -20.23
N TRP A 274 -13.03 -1.48 -18.92
CA TRP A 274 -11.82 -1.56 -18.11
C TRP A 274 -11.07 -2.89 -18.25
N ALA A 275 -11.76 -4.01 -18.48
CA ALA A 275 -11.15 -5.33 -18.52
C ALA A 275 -10.07 -5.46 -19.63
N ARG A 276 -10.18 -4.68 -20.71
CA ARG A 276 -9.17 -4.64 -21.78
C ARG A 276 -7.95 -3.77 -21.44
N MET A 277 -8.03 -2.93 -20.41
CA MET A 277 -6.93 -2.05 -20.00
C MET A 277 -5.86 -2.76 -19.18
N PHE A 278 -6.16 -3.98 -18.72
CA PHE A 278 -5.26 -4.77 -17.89
C PHE A 278 -4.82 -6.01 -18.65
N VAL A 279 -3.55 -6.39 -18.46
CA VAL A 279 -3.03 -7.66 -18.97
C VAL A 279 -3.86 -8.80 -18.38
N PRO A 280 -4.40 -9.71 -19.20
CA PRO A 280 -5.20 -10.84 -18.71
C PRO A 280 -4.47 -11.64 -17.63
N ALA A 281 -5.20 -12.04 -16.59
CA ALA A 281 -4.69 -12.79 -15.43
C ALA A 281 -3.59 -12.07 -14.61
N SER A 282 -3.37 -10.77 -14.80
CA SER A 282 -2.42 -10.00 -13.99
C SER A 282 -2.98 -9.51 -12.65
N MET A 283 -4.31 -9.51 -12.48
CA MET A 283 -4.95 -9.02 -11.27
C MET A 283 -4.83 -10.04 -10.14
N ASN A 284 -4.26 -9.63 -9.01
CA ASN A 284 -4.05 -10.46 -7.83
C ASN A 284 -4.48 -9.70 -6.57
N ASP A 285 -5.15 -10.40 -5.65
CA ASP A 285 -5.61 -9.91 -4.36
C ASP A 285 -4.94 -10.71 -3.24
N VAL A 286 -4.21 -10.02 -2.36
CA VAL A 286 -3.62 -10.59 -1.14
C VAL A 286 -4.19 -9.91 0.09
N ALA A 287 -4.66 -10.69 1.06
CA ALA A 287 -5.24 -10.17 2.30
C ALA A 287 -4.18 -10.18 3.41
N LEU A 288 -3.85 -9.01 3.95
CA LEU A 288 -2.80 -8.80 4.94
C LEU A 288 -3.40 -8.38 6.28
N THR A 289 -3.06 -9.07 7.36
CA THR A 289 -3.44 -8.67 8.73
C THR A 289 -2.24 -8.08 9.46
N PRO A 290 -2.43 -7.00 10.24
CA PRO A 290 -1.37 -6.51 11.11
C PRO A 290 -0.92 -7.63 12.05
N HIS A 291 0.39 -7.85 12.10
CA HIS A 291 0.92 -8.78 13.08
C HIS A 291 0.74 -8.19 14.49
N HIS A 292 0.28 -8.97 15.46
CA HIS A 292 0.17 -8.56 16.87
C HIS A 292 0.59 -9.67 17.84
N TRP A 293 0.77 -9.33 19.12
CA TRP A 293 1.23 -10.29 20.13
C TRP A 293 0.10 -11.28 20.45
N GLY A 294 0.41 -12.54 20.70
CA GLY A 294 -0.58 -13.60 20.91
C GLY A 294 -1.20 -14.18 19.63
N MET A 295 -0.87 -13.63 18.46
CA MET A 295 -1.19 -14.29 17.18
C MET A 295 -0.33 -15.55 17.04
N TYR A 296 -0.95 -16.68 16.69
CA TYR A 296 -0.32 -17.99 16.52
C TYR A 296 0.52 -18.51 17.70
N ALA A 297 0.13 -18.16 18.95
CA ALA A 297 0.84 -18.56 20.17
C ALA A 297 2.32 -18.09 20.22
N THR A 298 2.57 -16.84 19.79
CA THR A 298 3.86 -16.13 19.92
C THR A 298 3.80 -14.92 20.85
#